data_AF-G9KQN1-F1
#
_entry.id   AF-G9KQN1-F1
#
_cell.length_a   1.000
_cell.length_b   1.000
_cell.length_c   1.000
_cell.angle_alpha   90.00
_cell.angle_beta   90.00
_cell.angle_gamma   90.00
#
_symmetry.space_group_name_H-M   'P 1'
#
loop_
_entity.id
_entity.type
_entity.pdbx_description
1 polymer ?
#
loop_
_entity_poly.entity_id
_entity_poly.type
_entity_poly.pdbx_seq_one_letter_code
_entity_poly.pdbx_strand_id
1 'polypeptide(L)'
;LPRLMLVPVYHCWHYFELLKQLKACSEDQEDRECLNQAITALMNLQGSMDRIYKQYSPRRRPGDPVCPFYNRQLRSKHLAIKKMNEIQKNIDGWEGKDIGQCCNEFIMEGPLTRIGAKHERHIFLFDGLMISCKPNHSQSRLPGYSSAEYRLKEKFVMRKIQICDKDDTCEYKNAFELVSKDENSIIFAAKSAEEKNNWMAALISLHYRSTLDRMLDSVLLKEENE
;
A
#
# COMPACT_ATOMS: atom_id res chain seq x y z
N LEU A 1 -2.69 5.21 13.48
CA LEU A 1 -4.07 5.20 14.04
C LEU A 1 -5.15 5.54 13.00
N PRO A 2 -5.13 6.68 12.27
CA PRO A 2 -6.27 7.09 11.43
C PRO A 2 -6.71 6.07 10.36
N ARG A 3 -5.75 5.34 9.76
CA ARG A 3 -6.06 4.28 8.78
C ARG A 3 -6.64 3.01 9.40
N LEU A 4 -6.24 2.66 10.62
CA LEU A 4 -6.76 1.48 11.32
C LEU A 4 -8.23 1.67 11.69
N MET A 5 -8.64 2.92 11.98
CA MET A 5 -10.04 3.27 12.25
C MET A 5 -10.97 3.05 11.04
N LEU A 6 -10.43 2.91 9.83
CA LEU A 6 -11.22 2.62 8.64
C LEU A 6 -11.48 1.11 8.44
N VAL A 7 -10.79 0.24 9.18
CA VAL A 7 -10.92 -1.22 9.04
C VAL A 7 -12.36 -1.70 9.25
N PRO A 8 -13.10 -1.27 10.29
CA PRO A 8 -14.49 -1.70 10.47
C PRO A 8 -15.42 -1.27 9.33
N VAL A 9 -15.17 -0.10 8.72
CA VAL A 9 -15.95 0.41 7.58
C VAL A 9 -15.76 -0.51 6.37
N TYR A 10 -14.51 -0.88 6.07
CA TYR A 10 -14.21 -1.81 4.98
C TYR A 10 -14.72 -3.23 5.23
N HIS A 11 -14.58 -3.73 6.47
CA HIS A 11 -15.10 -5.03 6.87
C HIS A 11 -16.63 -5.10 6.70
N CYS A 12 -17.34 -4.03 7.07
CA CYS A 12 -18.79 -3.94 6.88
C CYS A 12 -19.18 -3.94 5.39
N TRP A 13 -18.50 -3.16 4.53
CA TRP A 13 -18.75 -3.23 3.09
C TRP A 13 -18.48 -4.61 2.50
N HIS A 14 -17.45 -5.30 2.98
CA HIS A 14 -17.13 -6.64 2.51
C HIS A 14 -18.27 -7.63 2.80
N TYR A 15 -18.94 -7.53 3.95
CA TYR A 15 -20.10 -8.38 4.25
C TYR A 15 -21.22 -8.22 3.22
N PHE A 16 -21.51 -7.00 2.75
CA PHE A 16 -22.58 -6.81 1.75
C PHE A 16 -22.27 -7.51 0.43
N GLU A 17 -20.99 -7.57 0.04
CA GLU A 17 -20.57 -8.28 -1.16
C GLU A 17 -20.52 -9.80 -0.93
N LEU A 18 -19.97 -10.23 0.22
CA LEU A 18 -19.87 -11.63 0.59
C LEU A 18 -21.26 -12.30 0.66
N LEU A 19 -22.26 -11.64 1.26
CA LEU A 19 -23.61 -12.18 1.35
C LEU A 19 -24.24 -12.39 -0.04
N LYS A 20 -23.96 -11.49 -1.00
CA LYS A 20 -24.43 -11.65 -2.39
C LYS A 20 -23.76 -12.84 -3.07
N GLN A 21 -22.46 -13.02 -2.85
CA GLN A 21 -21.70 -14.14 -3.40
C GLN A 21 -22.16 -15.48 -2.79
N LEU A 22 -22.34 -15.53 -1.47
CA LEU A 22 -22.88 -16.70 -0.78
C LEU A 22 -24.27 -17.06 -1.33
N LYS A 23 -25.16 -16.07 -1.49
CA LYS A 23 -26.49 -16.31 -2.07
C LYS A 23 -26.40 -16.86 -3.50
N ALA A 24 -25.44 -16.37 -4.30
CA ALA A 24 -25.25 -16.82 -5.68
C ALA A 24 -24.66 -18.23 -5.77
N CYS A 25 -23.86 -18.64 -4.79
CA CYS A 25 -23.21 -19.95 -4.75
C CYS A 25 -23.98 -21.00 -3.95
N SER A 26 -25.00 -20.61 -3.17
CA SER A 26 -25.77 -21.54 -2.34
C SER A 26 -26.72 -22.38 -3.20
N GLU A 27 -26.59 -23.70 -3.07
CA GLU A 27 -27.46 -24.69 -3.72
C GLU A 27 -28.71 -25.00 -2.89
N ASP A 28 -28.70 -24.64 -1.60
CA ASP A 28 -29.80 -24.87 -0.66
C ASP A 28 -30.86 -23.75 -0.74
N GLN A 29 -32.13 -24.12 -0.70
CA GLN A 29 -33.23 -23.14 -0.84
C GLN A 29 -33.48 -22.36 0.45
N GLU A 30 -33.38 -23.01 1.61
CA GLU A 30 -33.60 -22.38 2.92
C GLU A 30 -32.47 -21.39 3.23
N ASP A 31 -31.23 -21.76 2.95
CA ASP A 31 -30.06 -20.88 3.07
C ASP A 31 -30.17 -19.65 2.14
N ARG A 32 -30.60 -19.84 0.87
CA ARG A 32 -30.84 -18.70 -0.03
C ARG A 32 -31.91 -17.75 0.48
N GLU A 33 -32.96 -18.25 1.12
CA GLU A 33 -34.01 -17.42 1.73
C GLU A 33 -33.48 -16.66 2.94
N CYS A 34 -32.74 -17.32 3.84
CA CYS A 34 -32.05 -16.71 4.97
C CYS A 34 -31.07 -15.61 4.52
N LEU A 35 -30.24 -15.88 3.52
CA LEU A 35 -29.31 -14.90 2.94
C LEU A 35 -30.05 -13.72 2.30
N ASN A 36 -31.18 -13.98 1.64
CA ASN A 36 -32.01 -12.91 1.08
C ASN A 36 -32.63 -12.01 2.16
N GLN A 37 -33.09 -12.60 3.26
CA GLN A 37 -33.59 -11.84 4.42
C GLN A 37 -32.47 -11.01 5.05
N ALA A 38 -31.28 -11.59 5.24
CA ALA A 38 -30.11 -10.89 5.78
C ALA A 38 -29.69 -9.69 4.89
N ILE A 39 -29.59 -9.89 3.57
CA ILE A 39 -29.30 -8.81 2.61
C ILE A 39 -30.35 -7.70 2.74
N THR A 40 -31.63 -8.07 2.78
CA THR A 40 -32.75 -7.11 2.87
C THR A 40 -32.70 -6.31 4.16
N ALA A 41 -32.46 -6.96 5.31
CA ALA A 41 -32.34 -6.30 6.61
C ALA A 41 -31.16 -5.30 6.63
N LEU A 42 -30.09 -5.58 5.90
CA LEU A 42 -28.89 -4.75 5.83
C LEU A 42 -28.97 -3.61 4.79
N MET A 43 -29.99 -3.56 3.92
CA MET A 43 -30.07 -2.54 2.86
C MET A 43 -30.06 -1.11 3.40
N ASN A 44 -30.74 -0.85 4.51
CA ASN A 44 -30.77 0.48 5.13
C ASN A 44 -29.40 0.91 5.65
N LEU A 45 -28.65 -0.03 6.25
CA LEU A 45 -27.29 0.21 6.71
C LEU A 45 -26.38 0.50 5.51
N GLN A 46 -26.44 -0.34 4.47
CA GLN A 46 -25.67 -0.14 3.24
C GLN A 46 -25.93 1.24 2.62
N GLY A 47 -27.19 1.63 2.47
CA GLY A 47 -27.56 2.96 1.93
C GLY A 47 -27.14 4.12 2.83
N SER A 48 -27.16 3.95 4.16
CA SER A 48 -26.65 4.96 5.09
C SER A 48 -25.13 5.12 4.97
N MET A 49 -24.40 4.02 4.96
CA MET A 49 -22.94 4.01 4.79
C MET A 49 -22.51 4.63 3.47
N ASP A 50 -23.20 4.32 2.36
CA ASP A 50 -22.91 4.91 1.06
C ASP A 50 -23.13 6.43 1.04
N ARG A 51 -24.16 6.92 1.74
CA ARG A 51 -24.41 8.37 1.88
C ARG A 51 -23.32 9.04 2.69
N ILE A 52 -22.98 8.51 3.86
CA ILE A 52 -21.93 9.04 4.74
C ILE A 52 -20.59 9.03 4.00
N TYR A 53 -20.26 7.94 3.32
CA TYR A 53 -19.02 7.86 2.55
C TYR A 53 -18.98 8.89 1.43
N LYS A 54 -20.05 9.05 0.64
CA LYS A 54 -20.12 10.08 -0.41
C LYS A 54 -20.01 11.50 0.15
N GLN A 55 -20.55 11.75 1.33
CA GLN A 55 -20.58 13.06 1.98
C GLN A 55 -19.22 13.47 2.58
N TYR A 56 -18.49 12.52 3.17
CA TYR A 56 -17.26 12.80 3.91
C TYR A 56 -15.99 12.25 3.25
N SER A 57 -16.08 11.63 2.07
CA SER A 57 -14.89 11.16 1.36
C SER A 57 -13.97 12.35 1.04
N PRO A 58 -12.70 12.33 1.46
CA PRO A 58 -11.69 13.15 0.80
C PRO A 58 -11.72 12.75 -0.67
N ARG A 59 -11.70 13.69 -1.63
CA ARG A 59 -11.81 13.46 -3.08
C ARG A 59 -10.85 12.34 -3.56
N ARG A 60 -11.23 11.07 -3.40
CA ARG A 60 -10.44 9.92 -3.84
C ARG A 60 -10.60 9.78 -5.35
N ARG A 61 -9.47 9.60 -6.04
CA ARG A 61 -9.50 9.23 -7.46
C ARG A 61 -10.01 7.79 -7.59
N PRO A 62 -10.80 7.46 -8.62
CA PRO A 62 -11.20 6.08 -8.91
C PRO A 62 -9.93 5.24 -9.14
N GLY A 63 -9.76 4.15 -8.40
CA GLY A 63 -8.64 3.21 -8.56
C GLY A 63 -7.71 3.05 -7.36
N ASP A 64 -7.81 3.88 -6.32
CA ASP A 64 -7.07 3.66 -5.08
C ASP A 64 -7.58 2.37 -4.41
N PRO A 65 -6.70 1.37 -4.14
CA PRO A 65 -7.12 0.15 -3.50
C PRO A 65 -7.80 0.46 -2.17
N VAL A 66 -8.99 -0.13 -1.97
CA VAL A 66 -9.63 -0.29 -0.67
C VAL A 66 -8.55 -0.85 0.26
N CYS A 67 -8.09 -0.01 1.20
CA CYS A 67 -7.01 -0.24 2.15
C CYS A 67 -6.14 -1.49 1.92
N PRO A 68 -4.82 -1.36 1.66
CA PRO A 68 -3.90 -2.51 1.64
C PRO A 68 -3.97 -3.39 2.91
N PHE A 69 -4.49 -2.85 4.01
CA PHE A 69 -4.64 -3.55 5.28
C PHE A 69 -5.73 -4.62 5.29
N TYR A 70 -6.84 -4.46 4.56
CA TYR A 70 -7.94 -5.43 4.58
C TYR A 70 -7.73 -6.56 3.56
N ASN A 71 -7.20 -6.22 2.38
CA ASN A 71 -6.91 -7.19 1.32
C ASN A 71 -5.59 -7.96 1.53
N ARG A 72 -4.87 -7.74 2.64
CA ARG A 72 -3.58 -8.38 2.92
C ARG A 72 -3.71 -9.89 3.08
N GLN A 73 -4.84 -10.38 3.59
CA GLN A 73 -5.07 -11.81 3.85
C GLN A 73 -5.65 -12.57 2.65
N LEU A 74 -6.17 -11.88 1.62
CA LEU A 74 -6.90 -12.52 0.50
C LEU A 74 -6.18 -12.47 -0.85
N ARG A 75 -5.03 -11.79 -0.97
CA ARG A 75 -4.22 -11.90 -2.19
C ARG A 75 -3.52 -13.25 -2.21
N SER A 76 -3.85 -14.08 -3.20
CA SER A 76 -3.07 -15.30 -3.50
C SER A 76 -1.59 -14.94 -3.57
N LYS A 77 -0.77 -15.62 -2.78
CA LYS A 77 0.71 -15.49 -2.79
C LYS A 77 1.28 -15.50 -4.21
N HIS A 78 0.64 -16.26 -5.09
CA HIS A 78 1.00 -16.35 -6.50
C HIS A 78 0.80 -15.02 -7.27
N LEU A 79 -0.28 -14.28 -7.00
CA LEU A 79 -0.54 -12.98 -7.62
C LEU A 79 0.46 -11.92 -7.12
N ALA A 80 0.84 -11.98 -5.83
CA ALA A 80 1.86 -11.10 -5.27
C ALA A 80 3.22 -11.33 -5.95
N ILE A 81 3.64 -12.60 -6.09
CA ILE A 81 4.89 -12.97 -6.79
C ILE A 81 4.85 -12.52 -8.26
N LYS A 82 3.75 -12.75 -8.97
CA LYS A 82 3.57 -12.28 -10.35
C LYS A 82 3.80 -10.77 -10.46
N LYS A 83 3.18 -9.98 -9.58
CA LYS A 83 3.36 -8.52 -9.57
C LYS A 83 4.82 -8.12 -9.29
N MET A 84 5.50 -8.76 -8.34
CA MET A 84 6.91 -8.47 -8.06
C MET A 84 7.81 -8.75 -9.26
N ASN A 85 7.61 -9.90 -9.93
CA ASN A 85 8.39 -10.29 -11.10
C ASN A 85 8.15 -9.35 -12.29
N GLU A 86 6.90 -8.92 -12.49
CA GLU A 86 6.54 -7.96 -13.52
C GLU A 86 7.21 -6.60 -13.29
N ILE A 87 7.16 -6.07 -12.06
CA ILE A 87 7.82 -4.81 -11.71
C ILE A 87 9.33 -4.92 -11.94
N GLN A 88 9.97 -6.00 -11.48
CA GLN A 88 11.42 -6.18 -11.67
C GLN A 88 11.79 -6.25 -13.16
N LYS A 89 11.00 -6.96 -13.98
CA LYS A 89 11.21 -7.04 -15.44
C LYS A 89 11.07 -5.69 -16.14
N ASN A 90 10.22 -4.81 -15.61
CA ASN A 90 10.01 -3.46 -16.15
C ASN A 90 11.04 -2.43 -15.67
N ILE A 91 12.04 -2.85 -14.89
CA ILE A 91 13.15 -2.01 -14.42
C ILE A 91 14.46 -2.44 -15.10
N ASP A 92 15.01 -1.54 -15.90
CA ASP A 92 16.32 -1.68 -16.52
C ASP A 92 17.47 -1.45 -15.54
N GLY A 93 18.57 -2.19 -15.71
CA GLY A 93 19.75 -2.10 -14.85
C GLY A 93 19.50 -2.63 -13.43
N TRP A 94 18.74 -3.72 -13.29
CA TRP A 94 18.55 -4.39 -11.99
C TRP A 94 19.90 -4.91 -11.47
N GLU A 95 20.18 -4.61 -10.20
CA GLU A 95 21.40 -5.07 -9.52
C GLU A 95 21.02 -5.88 -8.28
N GLY A 96 21.82 -6.89 -7.92
CA GLY A 96 21.61 -7.69 -6.70
C GLY A 96 20.46 -8.72 -6.78
N LYS A 97 19.97 -9.15 -5.61
CA LYS A 97 18.95 -10.20 -5.49
C LYS A 97 17.60 -9.77 -6.04
N ASP A 98 16.81 -10.73 -6.50
CA ASP A 98 15.43 -10.51 -6.96
C ASP A 98 14.53 -10.00 -5.83
N ILE A 99 13.50 -9.24 -6.20
CA ILE A 99 12.51 -8.69 -5.26
C ILE A 99 11.88 -9.83 -4.46
N GLY A 100 11.47 -10.92 -5.11
CA GLY A 100 10.81 -12.05 -4.45
C GLY A 100 11.68 -12.86 -3.46
N GLN A 101 12.99 -12.60 -3.40
CA GLN A 101 13.87 -13.24 -2.42
C GLN A 101 13.91 -12.48 -1.08
N CYS A 102 13.49 -11.22 -1.06
CA CYS A 102 13.58 -10.37 0.13
C CYS A 102 12.29 -9.59 0.45
N CYS A 103 11.29 -9.70 -0.41
CA CYS A 103 9.97 -9.12 -0.27
C CYS A 103 8.90 -10.19 -0.49
N ASN A 104 7.78 -10.07 0.22
CA ASN A 104 6.61 -10.93 0.04
C ASN A 104 5.45 -10.18 -0.61
N GLU A 105 5.45 -8.85 -0.52
CA GLU A 105 4.29 -8.06 -0.91
C GLU A 105 4.68 -6.69 -1.51
N PHE A 106 3.94 -6.31 -2.55
CA PHE A 106 3.89 -4.95 -3.07
C PHE A 106 2.85 -4.11 -2.31
N ILE A 107 3.24 -2.94 -1.84
CA ILE A 107 2.43 -2.10 -0.95
C ILE A 107 1.84 -0.91 -1.70
N MET A 108 2.68 -0.09 -2.32
CA MET A 108 2.24 1.06 -3.11
C MET A 108 3.32 1.49 -4.09
N GLU A 109 2.93 2.30 -5.07
CA GLU A 109 3.83 2.97 -5.99
C GLU A 109 3.38 4.40 -6.21
N GLY A 110 4.29 5.26 -6.65
CA GLY A 110 3.95 6.62 -7.02
C GLY A 110 5.17 7.51 -7.27
N PRO A 111 4.91 8.72 -7.78
CA PRO A 111 5.96 9.70 -8.02
C PRO A 111 6.42 10.35 -6.71
N LEU A 112 7.74 10.51 -6.56
CA LEU A 112 8.36 11.33 -5.52
C LEU A 112 9.53 12.13 -6.09
N THR A 113 9.71 13.35 -5.59
CA THR A 113 10.84 14.20 -5.93
C THR A 113 11.94 14.00 -4.90
N ARG A 114 13.09 13.45 -5.33
CA ARG A 114 14.28 13.40 -4.47
C ARG A 114 14.92 14.79 -4.44
N ILE A 115 15.10 15.35 -3.25
CA ILE A 115 15.79 16.62 -3.07
C ILE A 115 17.25 16.47 -3.53
N GLY A 116 17.71 17.40 -4.38
CA GLY A 116 19.01 17.33 -5.05
C GLY A 116 19.04 16.52 -6.35
N ALA A 117 17.93 15.88 -6.76
CA ALA A 117 17.86 15.19 -8.05
C ALA A 117 17.19 16.06 -9.12
N LYS A 118 17.71 16.01 -10.36
CA LYS A 118 17.17 16.78 -11.51
C LYS A 118 15.79 16.35 -12.02
N HIS A 119 15.35 15.13 -11.69
CA HIS A 119 14.12 14.56 -12.22
C HIS A 119 13.33 13.84 -11.13
N GLU A 120 12.01 13.86 -11.25
CA GLU A 120 11.10 13.03 -10.48
C GLU A 120 11.47 11.54 -10.60
N ARG A 121 11.22 10.80 -9.53
CA ARG A 121 11.45 9.36 -9.46
C ARG A 121 10.10 8.66 -9.31
N HIS A 122 9.92 7.57 -10.05
CA HIS A 122 8.84 6.64 -9.77
C HIS A 122 9.33 5.65 -8.71
N ILE A 123 8.59 5.54 -7.63
CA ILE A 123 8.97 4.75 -6.47
C ILE A 123 8.06 3.53 -6.38
N PHE A 124 8.65 2.35 -6.17
CA PHE A 124 7.94 1.13 -5.82
C PHE A 124 8.26 0.75 -4.37
N LEU A 125 7.22 0.58 -3.55
CA LEU A 125 7.33 0.17 -2.15
C LEU A 125 6.87 -1.27 -1.95
N PHE A 126 7.78 -2.06 -1.37
CA PHE A 126 7.56 -3.43 -0.93
C PHE A 126 7.76 -3.52 0.58
N ASP A 127 7.36 -4.65 1.18
CA ASP A 127 7.55 -4.91 2.61
C ASP A 127 9.02 -4.88 3.05
N GLY A 128 9.93 -5.35 2.19
CA GLY A 128 11.38 -5.36 2.46
C GLY A 128 12.18 -4.26 1.77
N LEU A 129 11.66 -3.62 0.71
CA LEU A 129 12.43 -2.76 -0.19
C LEU A 129 11.68 -1.48 -0.64
N MET A 130 12.37 -0.35 -0.49
CA MET A 130 12.25 0.92 -1.22
C MET A 130 12.94 0.91 -2.59
N ILE A 131 12.26 1.02 -3.74
CA ILE A 131 12.95 1.10 -5.04
C ILE A 131 12.67 2.44 -5.72
N SER A 132 13.74 3.16 -6.10
CA SER A 132 13.67 4.44 -6.78
C SER A 132 14.12 4.31 -8.23
N CYS A 133 13.24 4.68 -9.15
CA CYS A 133 13.46 4.55 -10.59
C CYS A 133 13.33 5.88 -11.32
N LYS A 134 14.09 6.04 -12.42
CA LYS A 134 13.85 7.11 -13.40
C LYS A 134 12.87 6.57 -14.46
N PRO A 135 11.72 7.21 -14.71
CA PRO A 135 10.85 6.84 -15.82
C PRO A 135 11.52 7.14 -17.16
N ASN A 136 11.49 6.19 -18.09
CA ASN A 136 11.96 6.34 -19.45
C ASN A 136 10.80 6.88 -20.30
N HIS A 137 10.74 8.21 -20.48
CA HIS A 137 9.74 8.82 -21.35
C HIS A 137 10.11 8.56 -22.82
N SER A 138 9.60 7.46 -23.38
CA SER A 138 9.42 7.18 -24.82
C SER A 138 10.45 7.80 -25.80
N GLN A 139 11.74 7.82 -25.45
CA GLN A 139 12.76 8.29 -26.37
C GLN A 139 13.13 7.12 -27.27
N SER A 140 12.59 7.15 -28.49
CA SER A 140 13.03 6.46 -29.70
C SER A 140 13.91 5.24 -29.41
N ARG A 141 13.27 4.11 -29.09
CA ARG A 141 14.01 2.88 -28.79
C ARG A 141 14.59 2.35 -30.11
N LEU A 142 15.91 2.42 -30.24
CA LEU A 142 16.64 1.70 -31.27
C LEU A 142 16.32 0.18 -31.16
N PRO A 143 16.19 -0.55 -32.28
CA PRO A 143 15.94 -1.99 -32.23
C PRO A 143 17.07 -2.69 -31.48
N GLY A 144 16.73 -3.40 -30.40
CA GLY A 144 17.67 -4.14 -29.54
C GLY A 144 17.86 -3.58 -28.12
N TYR A 145 17.28 -2.43 -27.77
CA TYR A 145 17.34 -1.90 -26.40
C TYR A 145 16.19 -2.42 -25.52
N SER A 146 16.46 -2.54 -24.20
CA SER A 146 15.51 -3.01 -23.20
C SER A 146 14.15 -2.29 -23.32
N SER A 147 13.05 -3.05 -23.32
CA SER A 147 11.67 -2.53 -23.38
C SER A 147 11.17 -2.00 -22.02
N ALA A 148 12.00 -2.07 -20.98
CA ALA A 148 11.69 -1.59 -19.64
C ALA A 148 11.30 -0.10 -19.62
N GLU A 149 10.23 0.22 -18.90
CA GLU A 149 9.70 1.58 -18.74
C GLU A 149 10.48 2.40 -17.71
N TYR A 150 11.19 1.71 -16.81
CA TYR A 150 11.91 2.32 -15.71
C TYR A 150 13.38 1.97 -15.77
N ARG A 151 14.24 2.87 -15.27
CA ARG A 151 15.64 2.56 -15.02
C ARG A 151 15.93 2.67 -13.53
N LEU A 152 16.57 1.64 -12.97
CA LEU A 152 16.95 1.62 -11.56
C LEU A 152 17.89 2.79 -11.25
N LYS A 153 17.64 3.47 -10.12
CA LYS A 153 18.54 4.48 -9.58
C LYS A 153 19.04 4.08 -8.21
N GLU A 154 18.14 3.74 -7.29
CA GLU A 154 18.51 3.42 -5.91
C GLU A 154 17.61 2.35 -5.33
N LYS A 155 18.15 1.59 -4.38
CA LYS A 155 17.41 0.59 -3.60
C LYS A 155 17.68 0.80 -2.12
N PHE A 156 16.63 0.68 -1.34
CA PHE A 156 16.58 1.00 0.07
C PHE A 156 16.05 -0.21 0.82
N VAL A 157 16.89 -0.78 1.69
CA VAL A 157 16.50 -1.93 2.50
C VAL A 157 15.76 -1.42 3.72
N MET A 158 14.44 -1.62 3.77
CA MET A 158 13.55 -0.95 4.73
C MET A 158 13.90 -1.23 6.20
N ARG A 159 14.37 -2.44 6.52
CA ARG A 159 14.84 -2.83 7.87
C ARG A 159 16.06 -2.05 8.38
N LYS A 160 16.75 -1.29 7.52
CA LYS A 160 17.93 -0.49 7.87
C LYS A 160 17.65 1.01 7.84
N ILE A 161 16.40 1.42 7.64
CA ILE A 161 16.03 2.81 7.39
C ILE A 161 15.11 3.30 8.49
N GLN A 162 15.43 4.48 9.00
CA GLN A 162 14.56 5.27 9.86
C GLN A 162 13.87 6.33 9.00
N ILE A 163 12.57 6.51 9.24
CA ILE A 163 11.75 7.50 8.52
C ILE A 163 11.49 8.67 9.46
N CYS A 164 11.89 9.86 9.04
CA CYS A 164 11.70 11.10 9.78
C CYS A 164 10.80 12.05 8.99
N ASP A 165 9.74 12.54 9.63
CA ASP A 165 8.92 13.60 9.03
C ASP A 165 9.72 14.91 8.96
N LYS A 166 9.54 15.69 7.89
CA LYS A 166 10.17 17.00 7.72
C LYS A 166 9.10 18.08 7.58
N ASP A 167 9.32 19.17 8.30
CA ASP A 167 8.54 20.38 8.16
C ASP A 167 8.79 21.04 6.81
N ASP A 168 7.80 21.80 6.35
CA ASP A 168 7.89 22.55 5.10
C ASP A 168 8.93 23.66 5.22
N THR A 169 9.77 23.79 4.20
CA THR A 169 10.79 24.83 4.08
C THR A 169 10.56 25.66 2.82
N CYS A 170 11.40 26.67 2.59
CA CYS A 170 11.39 27.42 1.33
C CYS A 170 11.80 26.55 0.13
N GLU A 171 12.57 25.47 0.35
CA GLU A 171 13.14 24.63 -0.70
C GLU A 171 12.27 23.43 -1.04
N TYR A 172 11.57 22.88 -0.06
CA TYR A 172 10.72 21.72 -0.25
C TYR A 172 9.49 21.78 0.64
N LYS A 173 8.39 21.22 0.13
CA LYS A 173 7.15 21.01 0.87
C LYS A 173 6.74 19.57 0.79
N ASN A 174 5.95 19.12 1.76
CA ASN A 174 5.43 17.77 1.83
C ASN A 174 6.56 16.70 1.81
N ALA A 175 7.63 16.93 2.57
CA ALA A 175 8.82 16.07 2.54
C ALA A 175 8.93 15.12 3.75
N PHE A 176 9.66 14.03 3.55
CA PHE A 176 10.11 13.11 4.57
C PHE A 176 11.54 12.64 4.26
N GLU A 177 12.27 12.25 5.29
CA GLU A 177 13.67 11.82 5.20
C GLU A 177 13.79 10.32 5.50
N LEU A 178 14.59 9.64 4.68
CA LEU A 178 15.06 8.28 4.91
C LEU A 178 16.50 8.35 5.41
N VAL A 179 16.72 7.96 6.65
CA VAL A 179 18.04 7.91 7.29
C VAL A 179 18.52 6.47 7.32
N SER A 180 19.64 6.18 6.66
CA SER A 180 20.31 4.88 6.75
C SER A 180 21.10 4.77 8.05
N LYS A 181 21.38 3.54 8.49
CA LYS A 181 22.28 3.28 9.63
C LYS A 181 23.69 3.84 9.45
N ASP A 182 24.13 4.02 8.21
CA ASP A 182 25.45 4.57 7.87
C ASP A 182 25.42 6.12 7.76
N GLU A 183 24.45 6.77 8.40
CA GLU A 183 24.19 8.23 8.42
C GLU A 183 23.90 8.90 7.06
N ASN A 184 23.90 8.13 5.97
CA ASN A 184 23.40 8.63 4.69
C ASN A 184 21.90 8.93 4.79
N SER A 185 21.53 10.20 4.62
CA SER A 185 20.13 10.63 4.59
C SER A 185 19.69 11.08 3.19
N ILE A 186 18.44 10.77 2.86
CA ILE A 186 17.83 11.15 1.58
C ILE A 186 16.44 11.69 1.83
N ILE A 187 16.18 12.88 1.30
CA ILE A 187 14.90 13.56 1.45
C ILE A 187 14.07 13.36 0.18
N PHE A 188 12.83 12.92 0.36
CA PHE A 188 11.81 12.82 -0.68
C PHE A 188 10.69 13.80 -0.39
N ALA A 189 10.20 14.47 -1.43
CA ALA A 189 9.05 15.36 -1.39
C ALA A 189 7.92 14.82 -2.27
N ALA A 190 6.70 14.82 -1.73
CA ALA A 190 5.48 14.48 -2.46
C ALA A 190 4.85 15.73 -3.10
N LYS A 191 3.95 15.55 -4.08
CA LYS A 191 3.30 16.69 -4.75
C LYS A 191 2.27 17.38 -3.86
N SER A 192 1.69 16.63 -2.92
CA SER A 192 0.68 17.12 -1.99
C SER A 192 0.85 16.54 -0.59
N ALA A 193 0.25 17.20 0.40
CA ALA A 193 0.20 16.69 1.78
C ALA A 193 -0.54 15.35 1.86
N GLU A 194 -1.54 15.12 1.01
CA GLU A 194 -2.25 13.84 0.92
C GLU A 194 -1.32 12.71 0.47
N GLU A 195 -0.53 12.94 -0.58
CA GLU A 195 0.46 11.97 -1.05
C GLU A 195 1.53 11.71 0.02
N LYS A 196 2.05 12.75 0.67
CA LYS A 196 2.97 12.60 1.81
C LYS A 196 2.35 11.73 2.91
N ASN A 197 1.12 12.00 3.30
CA ASN A 197 0.41 11.24 4.33
C ASN A 197 0.25 9.77 3.91
N ASN A 198 0.01 9.50 2.62
CA ASN A 198 -0.08 8.14 2.11
C ASN A 198 1.26 7.40 2.20
N TRP A 199 2.35 8.04 1.78
CA TRP A 199 3.70 7.51 1.90
C TRP A 199 4.11 7.27 3.36
N MET A 200 3.98 8.29 4.20
CA MET A 200 4.29 8.20 5.63
C MET A 200 3.48 7.11 6.32
N ALA A 201 2.18 7.01 6.04
CA ALA A 201 1.36 5.96 6.62
C ALA A 201 1.84 4.55 6.23
N ALA A 202 2.23 4.32 4.97
CA ALA A 202 2.75 3.03 4.53
C ALA A 202 4.12 2.71 5.15
N LEU A 203 5.04 3.68 5.14
CA LEU A 203 6.40 3.54 5.68
C LEU A 203 6.42 3.31 7.19
N ILE A 204 5.66 4.11 7.95
CA ILE A 204 5.54 3.97 9.40
C ILE A 204 4.83 2.66 9.75
N SER A 205 3.79 2.28 9.00
CA SER A 205 3.13 0.99 9.23
C SER A 205 4.09 -0.18 9.04
N LEU A 206 4.99 -0.13 8.05
CA LEU A 206 6.02 -1.15 7.88
C LEU A 206 7.00 -1.22 9.05
N HIS A 207 7.45 -0.06 9.53
CA HIS A 207 8.45 0.01 10.59
C HIS A 207 7.89 -0.46 11.94
N TYR A 208 6.65 -0.09 12.26
CA TYR A 208 6.06 -0.34 13.57
C TYR A 208 5.16 -1.57 13.63
N ARG A 209 4.86 -2.25 12.52
CA ARG A 209 3.97 -3.43 12.54
C ARG A 209 4.45 -4.51 13.50
N SER A 210 5.71 -4.92 13.41
CA SER A 210 6.25 -5.97 14.29
C SER A 210 6.25 -5.54 15.76
N THR A 211 6.49 -4.25 16.04
CA THR A 211 6.41 -3.71 17.40
C THR A 211 4.98 -3.74 17.93
N LEU A 212 4.02 -3.33 17.12
CA LEU A 212 2.60 -3.35 17.47
C LEU A 212 2.08 -4.77 17.68
N ASP A 213 2.45 -5.71 16.80
CA ASP A 213 2.09 -7.13 16.92
C ASP A 213 2.64 -7.71 18.24
N ARG A 214 3.94 -7.46 18.54
CA ARG A 214 4.54 -7.90 19.81
C ARG A 214 3.92 -7.27 21.05
N MET A 215 3.54 -5.99 20.98
CA MET A 215 2.85 -5.31 22.07
C MET A 215 1.46 -5.91 22.29
N LEU A 216 0.73 -6.19 21.20
CA LEU A 216 -0.58 -6.84 21.25
C LEU A 216 -0.47 -8.24 21.85
N ASP A 217 0.44 -9.07 21.37
CA ASP A 217 0.69 -10.42 21.90
C ASP A 217 1.01 -10.38 23.40
N SER A 218 1.82 -9.40 23.83
CA SER A 218 2.15 -9.24 25.25
C SER A 218 0.97 -8.81 26.10
N VAL A 219 -0.01 -8.08 25.57
CA VAL A 219 -1.22 -7.67 26.29
C VAL A 219 -2.19 -8.85 26.36
N LEU A 220 -2.42 -9.55 25.24
CA LEU A 220 -3.29 -10.73 25.19
C LEU A 220 -2.79 -11.83 26.13
N LEU A 221 -1.48 -12.07 26.18
CA LEU A 221 -0.89 -13.04 27.11
C LEU A 221 -1.09 -12.63 28.58
N LYS A 222 -1.11 -11.34 28.90
CA LYS A 222 -1.43 -10.89 30.26
C LYS A 222 -2.89 -11.14 30.60
N GLU A 223 -3.80 -10.79 29.71
CA GLU A 223 -5.25 -11.01 29.91
C GLU A 223 -5.61 -12.50 30.02
N GLU A 224 -4.90 -13.40 29.32
CA GLU A 224 -5.12 -14.86 29.46
C GLU A 224 -4.66 -15.41 30.81
N ASN A 225 -3.69 -14.76 31.45
CA ASN A 225 -3.12 -15.18 32.72
C ASN A 225 -3.75 -14.49 33.96
N GLU A 226 -4.69 -13.56 33.73
CA GLU A 226 -5.52 -12.90 34.76
C GLU A 226 -6.88 -13.62 34.92
#